data_AF-A0A147KK14-F1
#
_entry.id   AF-A0A147KK14-F1
#
_cell.length_a   1.000
_cell.length_b   1.000
_cell.length_c   1.000
_cell.angle_alpha   90.00
_cell.angle_beta   90.00
_cell.angle_gamma   90.00
#
_symmetry.space_group_name_H-M   'P 1'
#
loop_
_entity.id
_entity.type
_entity.pdbx_description
1 polymer ?
#
loop_
_entity_poly.entity_id
_entity_poly.type
_entity_poly.pdbx_seq_one_letter_code
_entity_poly.pdbx_strand_id
1 'polypeptide(L)'
;MSGRSEQARIYRISENRVWRGKTELSPAQIHALAQTLAAITRTREEDALRKVYPVGARVRFGGNLHTVTGYTDSPGLPPMLKLSSNTIAHPTHVTHT
;
A
#
# COMPACT_ATOMS: atom_id res chain seq x y z
N MET A 1 -7.90 3.56 -33.21
CA MET A 1 -7.84 3.58 -31.73
C MET A 1 -7.78 2.15 -31.24
N SER A 2 -6.57 1.62 -31.12
CA SER A 2 -6.36 0.18 -30.90
C SER A 2 -6.63 -0.18 -29.46
N GLY A 3 -7.68 -0.99 -29.24
CA GLY A 3 -7.90 -1.78 -28.04
C GLY A 3 -6.75 -2.77 -27.82
N ARG A 4 -5.58 -2.25 -27.46
CA ARG A 4 -4.50 -3.02 -26.85
C ARG A 4 -4.88 -3.30 -25.41
N SER A 5 -5.84 -4.22 -25.32
CA SER A 5 -5.66 -5.38 -24.49
C SER A 5 -5.34 -5.07 -23.03
N GLU A 6 -6.40 -4.72 -22.34
CA GLU A 6 -6.81 -5.35 -21.08
C GLU A 6 -6.84 -6.90 -21.15
N GLN A 7 -6.09 -7.55 -22.06
CA GLN A 7 -5.66 -8.95 -22.00
C GLN A 7 -4.63 -9.05 -20.87
N ALA A 8 -5.15 -8.83 -19.69
CA ALA A 8 -5.02 -9.72 -18.58
C ALA A 8 -3.58 -9.89 -18.11
N ARG A 9 -3.29 -9.14 -17.05
CA ARG A 9 -2.33 -9.43 -15.97
C ARG A 9 -2.63 -10.78 -15.29
N ILE A 10 -3.03 -11.80 -16.06
CA ILE A 10 -3.24 -13.16 -15.58
C ILE A 10 -1.87 -13.81 -15.59
N TYR A 11 -1.35 -13.99 -14.38
CA TYR A 11 -0.14 -14.73 -14.14
C TYR A 11 -0.53 -16.14 -13.71
N ARG A 12 0.06 -17.15 -14.35
CA ARG A 12 0.02 -18.51 -13.82
C ARG A 12 1.19 -18.66 -12.86
N ILE A 13 0.93 -19.21 -11.69
CA ILE A 13 1.95 -19.45 -10.66
C ILE A 13 1.94 -20.94 -10.34
N SER A 14 3.11 -21.57 -10.29
CA SER A 14 3.28 -22.95 -9.87
C SER A 14 4.62 -23.04 -9.16
N GLU A 15 4.59 -23.41 -7.88
CA GLU A 15 5.79 -23.40 -7.02
C GLU A 15 6.48 -22.03 -7.09
N ASN A 16 7.74 -21.99 -7.53
CA ASN A 16 8.56 -20.77 -7.65
C ASN A 16 8.60 -20.22 -9.09
N ARG A 17 7.71 -20.68 -9.97
CA ARG A 17 7.69 -20.32 -11.40
C ARG A 17 6.45 -19.51 -11.72
N VAL A 18 6.65 -18.44 -12.49
CA VAL A 18 5.58 -17.51 -12.88
C VAL A 18 5.57 -17.39 -14.39
N TRP A 19 4.39 -17.52 -15.01
CA TRP A 19 4.21 -17.35 -16.44
C TRP A 19 3.26 -16.20 -16.75
N ARG A 20 3.55 -15.46 -17.81
CA ARG A 20 2.64 -14.53 -18.46
C ARG A 20 2.28 -15.11 -19.83
N GLY A 21 1.05 -15.61 -19.97
CA GLY A 21 0.67 -16.40 -21.15
C GLY A 21 1.50 -17.68 -21.24
N LYS A 22 2.23 -17.86 -22.35
CA LYS A 22 3.11 -19.03 -22.57
C LYS A 22 4.58 -18.78 -22.19
N THR A 23 4.91 -17.57 -21.73
CA THR A 23 6.30 -17.17 -21.43
C THR A 23 6.54 -17.22 -19.94
N GLU A 24 7.56 -17.97 -19.53
CA GLU A 24 8.05 -17.95 -18.14
C GLU A 24 8.81 -16.64 -17.88
N LEU A 25 8.55 -16.05 -16.72
CA LEU A 25 9.22 -14.84 -16.27
C LEU A 25 10.57 -15.18 -15.66
N SER A 26 11.59 -14.39 -15.99
CA SER A 26 12.87 -14.48 -15.31
C SER A 26 12.77 -14.01 -13.84
N PRO A 27 13.69 -14.42 -12.95
CA PRO A 27 13.70 -13.95 -11.57
C PRO A 27 13.65 -12.41 -11.44
N ALA A 28 14.40 -11.69 -12.29
CA ALA A 28 14.37 -10.22 -12.31
C ALA A 28 12.99 -9.67 -12.67
N GLN A 29 12.29 -10.30 -13.62
CA GLN A 29 10.92 -9.92 -13.97
C GLN A 29 9.92 -10.22 -12.85
N ILE A 30 10.09 -11.33 -12.13
CA ILE A 30 9.28 -11.67 -10.96
C ILE A 30 9.48 -10.63 -9.86
N HIS A 31 10.73 -10.24 -9.57
CA HIS A 31 11.02 -9.19 -8.58
C HIS A 31 10.42 -7.84 -8.96
N ALA A 32 10.56 -7.41 -10.22
CA ALA A 32 9.96 -6.16 -10.70
C ALA A 32 8.42 -6.20 -10.62
N LEU A 33 7.81 -7.35 -10.92
CA LEU A 33 6.38 -7.55 -10.75
C LEU A 33 5.96 -7.44 -9.28
N ALA A 34 6.68 -8.11 -8.37
CA ALA A 34 6.41 -8.05 -6.94
C ALA A 34 6.49 -6.61 -6.40
N GLN A 35 7.51 -5.85 -6.80
CA GLN A 35 7.65 -4.43 -6.43
C GLN A 35 6.48 -3.59 -6.97
N THR A 36 6.08 -3.82 -8.22
CA THR A 36 4.94 -3.11 -8.82
C THR A 36 3.63 -3.41 -8.08
N LEU A 37 3.39 -4.68 -7.75
CA LEU A 37 2.20 -5.09 -7.00
C LEU A 37 2.22 -4.52 -5.57
N ALA A 38 3.36 -4.56 -4.89
CA ALA A 38 3.52 -3.97 -3.57
C ALA A 38 3.24 -2.46 -3.58
N ALA A 39 3.71 -1.73 -4.60
CA ALA A 39 3.42 -0.31 -4.76
C ALA A 39 1.92 -0.04 -4.96
N ILE A 40 1.24 -0.82 -5.80
CA ILE A 40 -0.21 -0.68 -6.03
C ILE A 40 -1.00 -0.96 -4.75
N THR A 41 -0.67 -2.04 -4.03
CA THR A 41 -1.32 -2.37 -2.76
C THR A 41 -1.13 -1.26 -1.74
N ARG A 42 0.10 -0.75 -1.60
CA ARG A 42 0.42 0.39 -0.74
C ARG A 42 -0.43 1.62 -1.08
N THR A 43 -0.50 2.01 -2.35
CA THR A 43 -1.32 3.17 -2.76
C THR A 43 -2.78 3.00 -2.37
N ARG A 44 -3.34 1.79 -2.55
CA ARG A 44 -4.73 1.51 -2.16
C ARG A 44 -4.94 1.57 -0.65
N GLU A 45 -4.01 1.03 0.12
CA GLU A 45 -4.04 1.11 1.59
C GLU A 45 -3.95 2.56 2.07
N GLU A 46 -3.07 3.36 1.47
CA GLU A 46 -2.94 4.77 1.81
C GLU A 46 -4.20 5.56 1.45
N ASP A 47 -4.80 5.32 0.29
CA ASP A 47 -6.08 5.93 -0.09
C ASP A 47 -7.21 5.54 0.87
N ALA A 48 -7.24 4.28 1.32
CA ALA A 48 -8.21 3.84 2.33
C ALA A 48 -7.97 4.55 3.67
N LEU A 49 -6.71 4.66 4.10
CA LEU A 49 -6.36 5.40 5.31
C LEU A 49 -6.70 6.87 5.21
N ARG A 50 -6.47 7.52 4.06
CA ARG A 50 -6.81 8.93 3.83
C ARG A 50 -8.31 9.21 3.93
N LYS A 51 -9.15 8.25 3.55
CA LYS A 51 -10.60 8.35 3.69
C LYS A 51 -11.06 8.29 5.14
N VAL A 52 -10.41 7.44 5.94
CA VAL A 52 -10.75 7.26 7.36
C VAL A 52 -10.12 8.38 8.19
N TYR A 53 -8.83 8.60 8.04
CA TYR A 53 -8.00 9.50 8.84
C TYR A 53 -7.42 10.64 7.99
N PRO A 54 -8.21 11.56 7.43
CA PRO A 54 -7.69 12.62 6.57
C PRO A 54 -6.66 13.48 7.31
N VAL A 55 -5.72 14.08 6.58
CA VAL A 55 -4.78 15.04 7.17
C VAL A 55 -5.56 16.18 7.82
N GLY A 56 -5.24 16.50 9.08
CA GLY A 56 -5.98 17.42 9.93
C GLY A 56 -7.03 16.75 10.83
N ALA A 57 -7.34 15.47 10.65
CA ALA A 57 -8.22 14.73 11.54
C ALA A 57 -7.64 14.64 12.96
N ARG A 58 -8.52 14.71 13.97
CA ARG A 58 -8.15 14.47 15.36
C ARG A 58 -8.36 13.00 15.70
N VAL A 59 -7.36 12.41 16.36
CA VAL A 59 -7.38 11.00 16.75
C VAL A 59 -6.82 10.85 18.17
N ARG A 60 -7.28 9.83 18.89
CA ARG A 60 -6.71 9.43 20.17
C ARG A 60 -5.67 8.33 19.97
N PHE A 61 -4.50 8.51 20.59
CA PHE A 61 -3.42 7.52 20.62
C PHE A 61 -2.78 7.55 22.01
N GLY A 62 -2.64 6.38 22.65
CA GLY A 62 -2.06 6.30 24.00
C GLY A 62 -2.76 7.19 25.04
N GLY A 63 -4.08 7.40 24.90
CA GLY A 63 -4.87 8.29 25.77
C GLY A 63 -4.77 9.79 25.44
N ASN A 64 -3.87 10.19 24.55
CA ASN A 64 -3.65 11.59 24.18
C ASN A 64 -4.32 11.92 22.85
N LEU A 65 -4.69 13.19 22.68
CA LEU A 65 -5.29 13.70 21.45
C LEU A 65 -4.19 14.21 20.52
N HIS A 66 -4.20 13.71 19.28
CA HIS A 66 -3.25 14.07 18.25
C HIS A 66 -3.96 14.50 16.97
N THR A 67 -3.23 15.22 16.12
CA THR A 67 -3.68 15.54 14.76
C THR A 67 -2.90 14.71 13.75
N VAL A 68 -3.57 14.13 12.77
CA VAL A 68 -2.93 13.45 11.65
C VAL A 68 -2.25 14.49 10.75
N THR A 69 -0.94 14.37 10.58
CA THR A 69 -0.11 15.28 9.77
C THR A 69 0.32 14.68 8.44
N GLY A 70 0.15 13.37 8.25
CA GLY A 70 0.47 12.69 7.00
C GLY A 70 0.63 11.18 7.18
N TYR A 71 1.35 10.57 6.25
CA TYR A 71 1.60 9.12 6.23
C TYR A 71 3.08 8.82 6.06
N THR A 72 3.51 7.64 6.53
CA THR A 72 4.88 7.17 6.30
C THR A 72 5.11 6.83 4.83
N ASP A 73 6.34 7.04 4.37
CA ASP A 73 6.76 6.77 2.98
C ASP A 73 7.77 5.61 2.88
N SER A 74 7.77 4.70 3.87
CA SER A 74 8.75 3.61 3.94
C SER A 74 8.43 2.49 2.95
N PRO A 75 9.26 2.26 1.92
CA PRO A 75 9.01 1.20 0.93
C PRO A 75 9.00 -0.18 1.60
N GLY A 76 8.00 -1.00 1.26
CA GLY A 76 7.85 -2.37 1.78
C GLY A 76 7.14 -2.49 3.13
N LEU A 77 6.77 -1.39 3.78
CA LEU A 77 5.90 -1.40 4.98
C LEU A 77 4.50 -0.88 4.64
N PRO A 78 3.45 -1.32 5.35
CA PRO A 78 2.14 -0.69 5.25
C PRO A 78 2.21 0.80 5.61
N PRO A 79 1.34 1.66 5.04
CA PRO A 79 1.27 3.06 5.39
C PRO A 79 0.84 3.22 6.85
N MET A 80 1.57 4.06 7.60
CA MET A 80 1.28 4.39 9.00
C MET A 80 0.95 5.87 9.12
N LEU A 81 0.20 6.25 10.15
CA LEU A 81 -0.17 7.64 10.41
C LEU A 81 1.00 8.40 11.03
N LYS A 82 1.34 9.57 10.47
CA LYS A 82 2.18 10.57 11.13
C LYS A 82 1.27 11.50 11.92
N LEU A 83 1.60 11.71 13.20
CA LEU A 83 0.84 12.53 14.13
C LEU A 83 1.63 13.79 14.53
N SER A 84 0.92 14.81 15.04
CA SER A 84 1.45 16.15 15.39
C SER A 84 2.61 16.17 16.39
N SER A 85 2.87 15.07 17.10
CA SER A 85 3.95 14.94 18.10
C SER A 85 5.17 14.18 17.57
N ASN A 86 5.37 14.18 16.25
CA ASN A 86 6.37 13.34 15.56
C ASN A 86 6.20 11.85 15.86
N THR A 87 4.97 11.44 16.17
CA THR A 87 4.62 10.06 16.49
C THR A 87 4.15 9.35 15.23
N ILE A 88 4.63 8.13 15.03
CA ILE A 88 4.15 7.24 13.97
C ILE A 88 3.28 6.17 14.61
N ALA A 89 2.02 6.08 14.21
CA ALA A 89 1.05 5.15 14.80
C ALA A 89 0.47 4.22 13.74
N HIS A 90 0.30 2.96 14.13
CA HIS A 90 -0.48 2.03 13.32
C HIS A 90 -1.97 2.42 13.39
N PRO A 91 -2.72 2.40 12.28
CA PRO A 91 -4.12 2.81 12.23
C PRO A 91 -5.04 2.06 13.20
N THR A 92 -4.70 0.82 13.57
CA THR A 92 -5.48 0.02 14.54
C THR A 92 -5.24 0.42 15.99
N HIS A 93 -4.23 1.24 16.28
CA HIS A 93 -3.92 1.73 17.61
C HIS A 93 -4.45 3.14 17.86
N VAL A 94 -5.10 3.74 16.87
CA VAL A 94 -5.74 5.04 17.00
C VAL A 94 -7.26 4.89 17.02
N THR A 95 -7.94 5.78 17.73
CA THR A 95 -9.40 5.87 17.70
C THR A 95 -9.83 7.23 17.22
N HIS A 96 -10.91 7.26 16.43
CA HIS A 96 -11.58 8.52 16.09
C HIS A 96 -12.14 9.17 17.36
N THR A 97 -12.01 10.49 17.42
CA THR A 97 -12.75 11.33 18.37
C THR A 97 -14.00 11.88 17.74
#